data_AF-A0A0L6WGS3-F1
#
_entry.id   AF-A0A0L6WGS3-F1
#
_cell.length_a   1.000
_cell.length_b   1.000
_cell.length_c   1.000
_cell.angle_alpha   90.00
_cell.angle_beta   90.00
_cell.angle_gamma   90.00
#
_symmetry.space_group_name_H-M   'P 1'
#
loop_
_entity.id
_entity.type
_entity.pdbx_description
1 polymer ?
#
loop_
_entity_poly.entity_id
_entity_poly.type
_entity_poly.pdbx_seq_one_letter_code
_entity_poly.pdbx_strand_id
1 'polypeptide(L)' 'LHLFCNKRQDDWNELLPDAEFQYNNHVHSSTQMTPFFLDTGRHPCMEFKPCACPSKITP' A
#
# COMPACT_ATOMS: atom_id res chain seq x y z
N LEU A 1 -6.96 -5.21 -10.37
CA LEU A 1 -8.27 -5.27 -9.71
C LEU A 1 -8.81 -6.69 -9.51
N HIS A 2 -8.60 -7.64 -10.45
CA HIS A 2 -9.08 -9.03 -10.28
C HIS A 2 -8.41 -9.84 -9.15
N LEU A 3 -7.33 -9.33 -8.54
CA LEU A 3 -6.67 -9.96 -7.39
C LEU A 3 -7.54 -9.95 -6.13
N PHE A 4 -8.50 -9.01 -6.04
CA PHE A 4 -9.38 -8.85 -4.87
C PHE A 4 -10.81 -9.35 -5.13
N CYS A 5 -11.07 -9.97 -6.28
CA CYS A 5 -12.36 -10.57 -6.57
C CYS A 5 -12.28 -12.07 -6.25
N ASN A 6 -12.66 -12.46 -5.04
CA ASN A 6 -12.84 -13.86 -4.69
C ASN A 6 -13.98 -14.47 -5.55
N LYS A 7 -13.93 -15.78 -5.83
CA LYS A 7 -14.96 -16.47 -6.64
C LYS A 7 -16.36 -16.38 -6.04
N ARG A 8 -16.46 -16.16 -4.74
CA ARG A 8 -17.73 -15.97 -4.01
C ARG A 8 -18.18 -14.51 -3.91
N GLN A 9 -17.30 -13.55 -4.23
CA GLN A 9 -17.56 -12.11 -4.14
C GLN A 9 -18.18 -11.67 -2.79
N ASP A 10 -17.76 -12.24 -1.67
CA ASP A 10 -18.35 -11.99 -0.35
C ASP A 10 -17.48 -11.15 0.58
N ASP A 11 -16.23 -10.89 0.20
CA ASP A 11 -15.20 -10.17 0.94
C ASP A 11 -14.75 -8.86 0.26
N TRP A 12 -15.37 -8.48 -0.86
CA TRP A 12 -14.95 -7.33 -1.67
C TRP A 12 -14.92 -6.03 -0.88
N ASN A 13 -15.88 -5.81 0.02
CA ASN A 13 -15.99 -4.61 0.84
C ASN A 13 -14.87 -4.49 1.89
N GLU A 14 -14.38 -5.63 2.38
CA GLU A 14 -13.25 -5.68 3.32
C GLU A 14 -11.92 -5.46 2.59
N LEU A 15 -11.83 -5.90 1.33
CA LEU A 15 -10.64 -5.76 0.49
C LEU A 15 -10.53 -4.40 -0.21
N LEU A 16 -11.61 -3.59 -0.22
CA LEU A 16 -11.65 -2.30 -0.89
C LEU A 16 -10.55 -1.32 -0.42
N PRO A 17 -10.36 -1.09 0.89
CA PRO A 17 -9.32 -0.18 1.37
C PRO A 17 -7.91 -0.62 0.94
N ASP A 18 -7.64 -1.93 0.95
CA ASP A 18 -6.36 -2.49 0.54
C ASP A 18 -6.13 -2.35 -0.97
N ALA A 19 -7.18 -2.59 -1.77
CA ALA A 19 -7.12 -2.44 -3.21
C ALA A 19 -6.90 -0.99 -3.62
N GLU A 20 -7.61 -0.05 -2.98
CA GLU A 20 -7.44 1.39 -3.20
C GLU A 20 -6.03 1.84 -2.82
N PHE A 21 -5.53 1.43 -1.65
CA PHE A 21 -4.18 1.76 -1.21
C PHE A 21 -3.12 1.23 -2.18
N GLN A 22 -3.23 -0.02 -2.62
CA GLN A 22 -2.29 -0.59 -3.58
C GLN A 22 -2.35 0.10 -4.94
N TYR A 23 -3.54 0.39 -5.43
CA TYR A 23 -3.73 1.07 -6.72
C TYR A 23 -3.16 2.49 -6.70
N ASN A 24 -3.51 3.29 -5.68
CA ASN A 24 -3.07 4.68 -5.57
C ASN A 24 -1.55 4.81 -5.36
N ASN A 25 -0.91 3.78 -4.81
CA ASN A 25 0.54 3.74 -4.58
C ASN A 25 1.33 2.97 -5.64
N HIS A 26 0.67 2.42 -6.66
CA HIS A 26 1.35 1.76 -7.77
C HIS A 26 1.85 2.77 -8.80
N VAL A 27 3.07 2.58 -9.31
CA VAL A 27 3.63 3.42 -10.38
C VAL A 27 2.87 3.14 -11.67
N HIS A 28 2.25 4.17 -12.23
CA HIS A 28 1.50 4.03 -13.47
C HIS A 28 2.44 4.13 -14.69
N SER A 29 2.27 3.25 -15.67
CA SER A 29 3.19 3.16 -16.83
C SER A 29 3.19 4.41 -17.72
N SER A 30 2.07 5.14 -17.78
CA SER A 30 1.98 6.37 -18.60
C SER A 30 2.68 7.57 -17.98
N THR A 31 2.68 7.71 -16.66
CA THR A 31 3.21 8.87 -15.94
C THR A 31 4.53 8.58 -15.24
N GLN A 32 4.89 7.30 -15.10
CA GLN A 32 6.05 6.83 -14.32
C GLN A 32 6.03 7.31 -12.86
N MET A 33 4.84 7.67 -12.35
CA MET A 33 4.62 8.17 -11.00
C MET A 33 3.40 7.48 -10.38
N THR A 34 3.30 7.50 -9.06
CA THR A 34 2.12 6.99 -8.37
C THR A 34 0.98 8.01 -8.47
N PRO A 35 -0.28 7.59 -8.68
CA PRO A 35 -1.42 8.49 -8.64
C PRO A 35 -1.50 9.31 -7.34
N PHE A 36 -1.18 8.70 -6.20
CA PHE A 36 -1.12 9.39 -4.90
C PHE A 36 -0.14 10.55 -4.91
N PHE A 37 1.05 10.37 -5.51
CA PHE A 37 2.05 11.43 -5.61
C PHE A 37 1.60 12.54 -6.56
N LEU A 38 0.94 12.20 -7.66
CA LEU A 38 0.42 13.17 -8.60
C LEU A 38 -0.72 14.03 -8.01
N ASP A 39 -1.56 13.44 -7.16
CA ASP A 39 -2.68 14.14 -6.53
C ASP A 39 -2.24 14.97 -5.31
N THR A 40 -1.41 14.39 -4.44
CA THR A 40 -1.08 15.01 -3.14
C THR A 40 0.28 15.71 -3.12
N GLY A 41 1.14 15.47 -4.12
CA GLY A 41 2.54 15.93 -4.13
C GLY A 41 3.42 15.29 -3.05
N ARG A 42 2.93 14.25 -2.36
CA ARG A 42 3.62 13.56 -1.26
C ARG A 42 3.67 12.07 -1.51
N HIS A 43 4.64 11.39 -0.92
CA HIS A 43 4.63 9.92 -0.87
C HIS A 43 3.87 9.46 0.38
N PRO A 44 3.15 8.32 0.31
CA PRO A 44 2.48 7.77 1.49
C PRO A 44 3.52 7.50 2.59
N CYS A 45 3.29 8.00 3.80
CA CYS A 45 4.04 7.53 4.96
C CYS A 45 3.55 6.12 5.31
N MET A 46 4.25 5.09 4.82
CA MET A 46 4.09 3.75 5.34
C MET A 46 4.77 3.69 6.71
N GLU A 47 4.05 4.07 7.77
CA GLU A 47 4.53 3.96 9.15
C GLU A 47 4.58 2.49 9.61
N PHE A 48 5.29 1.63 8.89
CA PHE A 48 5.92 0.48 9.52
C PHE A 48 7.20 0.99 10.16
N LYS A 49 7.09 1.60 11.35
CA LYS A 49 8.23 1.57 12.27
C LYS A 49 8.32 0.12 12.72
N PRO A 50 9.30 -0.69 12.27
CA PRO A 50 9.64 -1.86 13.08
C PRO A 50 9.92 -1.30 14.47
N CYS A 51 9.27 -1.82 15.50
CA CYS A 51 9.78 -1.65 16.85
C CYS A 51 11.23 -2.12 16.77
N ALA A 52 12.17 -1.18 16.70
CA ALA A 52 13.57 -1.48 16.83
C ALA A 52 13.70 -2.01 18.25
N CYS A 53 13.56 -3.33 18.43
CA CYS A 53 14.12 -3.99 19.57
C CYS A 53 15.58 -3.57 19.53
N PRO A 54 16.10 -2.80 20.51
CA PRO A 54 17.51 -2.46 20.52
C PRO A 54 18.22 -3.80 20.58
N SER A 55 18.86 -4.19 19.46
CA SER A 55 19.71 -5.35 19.42
C SER A 55 20.68 -5.17 20.57
N LYS A 56 20.60 -6.09 21.53
CA LYS A 56 21.48 -6.10 22.69
C LYS A 56 22.89 -6.08 22.12
N ILE A 57 23.59 -4.97 22.31
CA ILE A 57 25.03 -4.91 22.15
C ILE A 57 25.57 -5.85 23.24
N THR A 58 25.92 -7.07 22.87
CA THR A 58 26.74 -7.94 23.72
C THR A 58 28.21 -7.55 23.51
N PRO A 59 29.01 -7.51 24.59
CA PRO A 59 30.37 -6.95 24.60
C PRO A 59 31.38 -7.75 23.76
#